data_AF-A0A4Q6EIR0-F1
#
_entry.id   AF-A0A4Q6EIR0-F1
#
_cell.length_a   1.000
_cell.length_b   1.000
_cell.length_c   1.000
_cell.angle_alpha   90.00
_cell.angle_beta   90.00
_cell.angle_gamma   90.00
#
_symmetry.space_group_name_H-M   'P 1'
#
loop_
_entity.id
_entity.type
_entity.pdbx_description
1 polymer ?
#
loop_
_entity_poly.entity_id
_entity_poly.type
_entity_poly.pdbx_seq_one_letter_code
_entity_poly.pdbx_strand_id
1 'polypeptide(L)'
;MTKVLRFVVVLFIVSLLAGSVQTVSAQCAMCTVAVESNAKSGATATKGLNNGIMYLLAAPYLAIGVVGFVWYKKYRRKNIPMQMRGEKLHLN
;
A
#
# COMPACT_ATOMS: atom_id res chain seq x y z
N MET A 1 1.73 -13.86 34.49
CA MET A 1 0.48 -13.16 34.07
C MET A 1 0.63 -12.36 32.77
N THR A 2 1.70 -11.57 32.58
CA THR A 2 1.88 -10.72 31.36
C THR A 2 1.99 -11.50 30.05
N LYS A 3 2.60 -12.68 30.05
CA LYS A 3 2.71 -13.54 28.84
C LYS A 3 1.36 -14.10 28.40
N VAL A 4 0.51 -14.50 29.35
CA VAL A 4 -0.86 -14.99 29.08
C VAL A 4 -1.74 -13.86 28.59
N LEU A 5 -1.64 -12.67 29.20
CA LEU A 5 -2.36 -11.47 28.74
C LEU A 5 -1.97 -11.08 27.30
N ARG A 6 -0.69 -11.11 26.97
CA ARG A 6 -0.21 -10.88 25.59
C ARG A 6 -0.76 -11.91 24.61
N PHE A 7 -0.80 -13.19 25.01
CA PHE A 7 -1.32 -14.26 24.16
C PHE A 7 -2.83 -14.10 23.91
N VAL A 8 -3.59 -13.73 24.95
CA VAL A 8 -5.03 -13.45 24.85
C VAL A 8 -5.31 -12.24 23.98
N VAL A 9 -4.52 -11.16 24.11
CA VAL A 9 -4.65 -9.96 23.26
C VAL A 9 -4.37 -10.29 21.79
N VAL A 10 -3.33 -11.07 21.51
CA VAL A 10 -3.01 -11.51 20.14
C VAL A 10 -4.14 -12.38 19.57
N LEU A 11 -4.66 -13.33 20.33
CA LEU A 11 -5.79 -14.17 19.91
C LEU A 11 -7.06 -13.34 19.65
N PHE A 12 -7.33 -12.35 20.48
CA PHE A 12 -8.46 -11.45 20.31
C PHE A 12 -8.35 -10.61 19.03
N ILE A 13 -7.16 -10.06 18.75
CA ILE A 13 -6.88 -9.32 17.51
C ILE A 13 -7.03 -10.23 16.28
N VAL A 14 -6.47 -11.45 16.31
CA VAL A 14 -6.59 -12.41 15.21
C VAL A 14 -8.05 -12.80 14.95
N SER A 15 -8.84 -13.01 16.00
CA SER A 15 -10.27 -13.31 15.91
C SER A 15 -11.07 -12.16 15.28
N LEU A 16 -10.79 -10.91 15.69
CA LEU A 16 -11.39 -9.71 15.11
C LEU A 16 -11.07 -9.56 13.62
N LEU A 17 -9.82 -9.84 13.21
CA LEU A 17 -9.43 -9.80 11.81
C LEU A 17 -10.10 -10.91 10.99
N ALA A 18 -10.21 -12.13 11.55
CA ALA A 18 -10.86 -13.26 10.90
C ALA A 18 -12.37 -13.08 10.72
N GLY A 19 -13.04 -12.33 11.60
CA GLY A 19 -14.48 -12.04 11.52
C GLY A 19 -14.88 -10.95 10.50
N SER A 20 -13.91 -10.29 9.86
CA SER A 20 -14.15 -9.16 8.95
C SER A 20 -14.43 -9.54 7.48
N VAL A 21 -14.49 -10.83 7.17
CA VAL A 21 -14.86 -11.33 5.82
C VAL A 21 -16.37 -11.20 5.58
N GLN A 22 -16.83 -9.97 5.39
CA GLN A 22 -18.15 -9.70 4.81
C GLN A 22 -18.05 -9.79 3.29
N THR A 23 -19.04 -10.39 2.64
CA THR A 23 -19.20 -10.28 1.18
C THR A 23 -19.31 -8.80 0.84
N VAL A 24 -18.33 -8.26 0.11
CA VAL A 24 -18.26 -6.84 -0.27
C VAL A 24 -19.38 -6.54 -1.26
N SER A 25 -20.59 -6.32 -0.75
CA SER A 25 -21.57 -5.45 -1.38
C SER A 25 -21.01 -4.04 -1.26
N ALA A 26 -20.83 -3.35 -2.40
CA ALA A 26 -20.12 -2.07 -2.47
C ALA A 26 -20.60 -1.11 -1.37
N GLN A 27 -19.71 -0.78 -0.42
CA GLN A 27 -20.06 -0.03 0.79
C GLN A 27 -20.20 1.49 0.57
N CYS A 28 -20.24 1.93 -0.69
CA CYS A 28 -20.45 3.34 -1.03
C CYS A 28 -21.60 3.45 -2.04
N ALA A 29 -22.69 4.12 -1.64
CA ALA A 29 -23.87 4.36 -2.47
C ALA A 29 -23.54 5.03 -3.83
N MET A 30 -22.42 5.76 -3.90
CA MET A 30 -21.89 6.34 -5.14
C MET A 30 -21.55 5.30 -6.21
N CYS A 31 -20.94 4.16 -5.83
CA CYS A 31 -20.59 3.12 -6.79
C CYS A 31 -21.85 2.42 -7.31
N THR A 32 -22.85 2.22 -6.45
CA THR A 32 -24.11 1.55 -6.80
C THR A 32 -24.94 2.40 -7.77
N VAL A 33 -25.08 3.71 -7.52
CA VAL A 33 -25.84 4.62 -8.40
C VAL A 33 -25.19 4.76 -9.76
N ALA A 34 -23.85 4.90 -9.81
CA ALA A 34 -23.14 4.97 -11.09
C ALA A 34 -23.32 3.68 -11.90
N VAL A 35 -23.29 2.51 -11.27
CA VAL A 35 -23.50 1.22 -11.94
C VAL A 35 -24.92 1.05 -12.42
N GLU A 36 -25.90 1.41 -11.60
CA GLU A 36 -27.32 1.25 -11.94
C GLU A 36 -27.73 2.19 -13.09
N SER A 37 -27.24 3.44 -13.11
CA SER A 37 -27.47 4.38 -14.21
C SER A 37 -26.80 3.93 -15.52
N ASN A 38 -25.59 3.36 -15.46
CA ASN A 38 -24.91 2.82 -16.64
C ASN A 38 -25.53 1.51 -17.14
N ALA A 39 -26.04 0.65 -16.23
CA ALA A 39 -26.77 -0.57 -16.58
C ALA A 39 -28.09 -0.26 -17.32
N LYS A 40 -28.86 0.71 -16.83
CA LYS A 40 -30.13 1.14 -17.42
C LYS A 40 -29.96 1.79 -18.79
N SER A 41 -28.79 2.35 -19.06
CA SER A 41 -28.43 2.98 -20.35
C SER A 41 -27.99 1.96 -21.42
N GLY A 42 -28.03 0.65 -21.14
CA GLY A 42 -27.63 -0.40 -22.08
C GLY A 42 -26.12 -0.51 -22.32
N ALA A 43 -25.30 0.24 -21.56
CA ALA A 43 -23.86 0.24 -21.70
C ALA A 43 -23.25 -1.04 -21.10
N THR A 44 -22.46 -1.76 -21.89
CA THR A 44 -21.69 -2.94 -21.46
C THR A 44 -20.62 -2.63 -20.41
N ALA A 45 -20.46 -1.35 -20.03
CA ALA A 45 -19.54 -0.84 -19.00
C ALA A 45 -19.75 -1.46 -17.61
N THR A 46 -20.88 -2.13 -17.36
CA THR A 46 -21.14 -2.87 -16.12
C THR A 46 -20.45 -4.24 -16.09
N LYS A 47 -20.13 -4.83 -17.25
CA LYS A 47 -19.32 -6.07 -17.34
C LYS A 47 -17.84 -5.73 -17.18
N GLY A 48 -17.37 -5.64 -15.94
CA GLY A 48 -15.94 -5.47 -15.63
C GLY A 48 -15.61 -4.38 -14.62
N LEU A 49 -16.61 -3.74 -14.02
CA LEU A 49 -16.39 -2.71 -13.00
C LEU A 49 -15.51 -3.18 -11.84
N ASN A 50 -15.72 -4.41 -11.35
CA ASN A 50 -14.90 -4.97 -10.26
C ASN A 50 -13.41 -5.04 -10.63
N ASN A 51 -13.10 -5.30 -11.90
CA ASN A 51 -11.73 -5.27 -12.41
C ASN A 51 -11.21 -3.82 -12.50
N GLY A 52 -12.07 -2.87 -12.87
CA GLY A 52 -11.74 -1.44 -12.90
C GLY A 52 -11.42 -0.86 -11.52
N ILE A 53 -12.18 -1.24 -10.48
CA ILE A 53 -11.93 -0.81 -9.10
C ILE A 53 -10.60 -1.38 -8.59
N MET A 54 -10.34 -2.67 -8.83
CA MET A 54 -9.07 -3.29 -8.46
C MET A 54 -7.90 -2.65 -9.20
N TYR A 55 -8.06 -2.28 -10.47
CA TYR A 55 -7.03 -1.59 -11.25
C TYR A 55 -6.72 -0.19 -10.71
N LEU A 56 -7.76 0.62 -10.44
CA LEU A 56 -7.60 1.96 -9.86
C LEU A 56 -7.02 1.93 -8.45
N LEU A 57 -7.36 0.92 -7.65
CA LEU A 57 -6.79 0.73 -6.31
C LEU A 57 -5.33 0.26 -6.37
N ALA A 58 -4.98 -0.64 -7.31
CA ALA A 58 -3.61 -1.14 -7.46
C ALA A 58 -2.63 -0.09 -8.01
N ALA A 59 -3.10 0.79 -8.88
CA ALA A 59 -2.28 1.81 -9.55
C ALA A 59 -1.43 2.68 -8.59
N PRO A 60 -1.97 3.31 -7.52
CA PRO A 60 -1.16 4.14 -6.63
C PRO A 60 -0.10 3.34 -5.87
N TYR A 61 -0.40 2.11 -5.43
CA TYR A 61 0.57 1.28 -4.74
C TYR A 61 1.71 0.83 -5.66
N LEU A 62 1.37 0.45 -6.90
CA LEU A 62 2.38 0.09 -7.91
C LEU A 62 3.25 1.29 -8.26
N ALA A 63 2.66 2.48 -8.44
CA ALA A 63 3.41 3.71 -8.73
C ALA A 63 4.41 4.04 -7.61
N ILE A 64 3.97 4.00 -6.35
CA ILE A 64 4.84 4.24 -5.19
C ILE A 64 5.94 3.17 -5.11
N GLY A 65 5.60 1.90 -5.33
CA GLY A 65 6.57 0.80 -5.33
C GLY A 65 7.66 0.96 -6.38
N VAL A 66 7.29 1.34 -7.61
CA VAL A 66 8.24 1.59 -8.71
C VAL A 66 9.14 2.78 -8.39
N VAL A 67 8.57 3.91 -7.95
CA VAL A 67 9.35 5.10 -7.60
C VAL A 67 10.31 4.81 -6.45
N GLY A 68 9.84 4.13 -5.40
CA GLY A 68 10.65 3.73 -4.25
C GLY A 68 11.79 2.79 -4.64
N PHE A 69 11.52 1.81 -5.51
CA PHE A 69 12.54 0.88 -6.00
C PHE A 69 13.63 1.58 -6.82
N VAL A 70 13.24 2.47 -7.75
CA VAL A 70 14.18 3.25 -8.55
C VAL A 70 15.03 4.16 -7.68
N TRP A 71 14.41 4.86 -6.72
CA TRP A 71 15.12 5.72 -5.77
C TRP A 71 16.12 4.92 -4.93
N TYR A 72 15.69 3.80 -4.35
CA TYR A 72 16.58 2.93 -3.58
C TYR A 72 17.77 2.46 -4.40
N LYS A 73 17.54 1.96 -5.63
CA LYS A 73 18.63 1.48 -6.50
C LYS A 73 19.61 2.59 -6.88
N LYS A 74 19.12 3.81 -7.14
CA LYS A 74 19.95 4.94 -7.59
C LYS A 74 20.70 5.64 -6.45
N TYR A 75 20.10 5.75 -5.28
CA TYR A 75 20.64 6.52 -4.14
C TYR A 75 21.22 5.66 -3.01
N ARG A 76 21.21 4.32 -3.15
CA ARG A 76 21.95 3.43 -2.24
C ARG A 76 23.43 3.81 -2.31
N ARG A 77 23.89 4.48 -1.25
CA ARG A 77 25.26 4.96 -1.07
C ARG A 77 26.22 3.79 -1.29
N LYS A 78 27.07 3.88 -2.30
CA LYS A 78 28.31 3.11 -2.32
C LYS A 78 29.21 3.71 -1.24
N ASN A 79 29.93 2.88 -0.49
CA ASN A 79 30.90 3.34 0.51
C ASN A 79 31.87 4.30 -0.19
N ILE A 80 31.70 5.60 0.04
CA ILE A 80 32.64 6.62 -0.44
C ILE A 80 33.81 6.54 0.53
N PRO A 81 34.99 6.05 0.11
CA PRO A 81 36.15 6.09 0.98
C PRO A 81 36.40 7.57 1.30
N MET A 82 36.17 7.96 2.55
CA MET A 82 36.48 9.30 3.04
C MET A 82 38.00 9.47 3.02
N GLN A 83 38.53 10.05 1.94
CA GLN A 83 39.91 10.50 1.89
C GLN A 83 40.01 11.78 2.72
N MET A 84 40.23 11.61 4.02
CA MET A 84 40.73 12.70 4.87
C MET A 84 42.07 13.13 4.27
N ARG A 85 42.14 14.35 3.73
CA ARG A 85 43.39 14.97 3.27
C ARG A 85 44.31 15.05 4.49
N GLY A 86 45.24 14.09 4.59
CA GLY A 86 46.24 13.99 5.66
C GLY A 86 47.34 15.04 5.55
N GLU A 87 47.00 16.25 5.10
CA GLU A 87 47.94 17.35 5.08
C GLU A 87 47.96 17.96 6.48
N LYS A 88 49.16 18.00 7.07
CA LYS A 88 49.35 18.59 8.39
C LYS A 88 49.18 20.09 8.23
N LEU A 89 48.17 20.66 8.88
CA LEU A 89 48.00 22.11 8.94
C LEU A 89 49.21 22.70 9.68
N HIS A 90 50.10 23.35 8.93
CA HIS A 90 51.17 24.16 9.48
C HIS A 90 50.57 25.47 9.96
N LEU A 91 50.21 25.51 11.24
CA LEU A 91 49.92 26.76 11.95
C LEU A 91 51.27 27.38 12.34
N ASN A 92 51.52 28.61 11.86
CA ASN A 92 52.66 29.45 12.23
C ASN A 92 52.55 29.94 13.68
#